data_AF-A0A956SJ62-F1
#
_entry.id   AF-A0A956SJ62-F1
#
_cell.length_a   1.000
_cell.length_b   1.000
_cell.length_c   1.000
_cell.angle_alpha   90.00
_cell.angle_beta   90.00
_cell.angle_gamma   90.00
#
_symmetry.space_group_name_H-M   'P 1'
#
loop_
_entity.id
_entity.type
_entity.pdbx_description
1 polymer ?
#
loop_
_entity_poly.entity_id
_entity_poly.type
_entity_poly.pdbx_seq_one_letter_code
_entity_poly.pdbx_strand_id
1 'polypeptide(L)'
;MRSRERILANLEQIYRESYDKAREAGSETRMGDLDNAFMRDQLMLEILLDIRDLFAVAPAAPDAGASALQKLETLRRIARR
;
A
#
# COMPACT_ATOMS: atom_id res chain seq x y z
N MET A 1 -7.90 -1.45 6.69
CA MET A 1 -7.24 -1.70 5.39
C MET A 1 -7.72 -3.03 4.85
N ARG A 2 -8.01 -3.15 3.54
CA ARG A 2 -8.19 -4.47 2.91
C ARG A 2 -6.84 -5.21 2.95
N SER A 3 -6.83 -6.52 3.23
CA SER A 3 -5.60 -7.32 3.21
C SER A 3 -5.03 -7.38 1.78
N ARG A 4 -3.71 -7.46 1.65
CA ARG A 4 -2.99 -7.58 0.36
C ARG A 4 -3.57 -8.71 -0.50
N GLU A 5 -3.74 -9.88 0.12
CA GLU A 5 -4.33 -11.07 -0.50
C GLU A 5 -5.71 -10.81 -1.07
N ARG A 6 -6.57 -10.06 -0.35
CA ARG A 6 -7.92 -9.76 -0.83
C ARG A 6 -7.92 -8.83 -2.04
N ILE A 7 -6.96 -7.92 -2.14
CA ILE A 7 -6.83 -7.03 -3.32
C ILE A 7 -6.38 -7.83 -4.53
N LEU A 8 -5.38 -8.70 -4.36
CA LEU A 8 -4.86 -9.56 -5.43
C LEU A 8 -5.92 -10.56 -5.92
N ALA A 9 -6.61 -11.24 -5.00
CA ALA A 9 -7.66 -12.19 -5.35
C ALA A 9 -8.80 -11.53 -6.14
N ASN A 10 -9.18 -10.31 -5.78
CA ASN A 10 -10.19 -9.56 -6.52
C ASN A 10 -9.71 -9.18 -7.93
N LEU A 11 -8.45 -8.76 -8.07
CA LEU A 11 -7.85 -8.42 -9.37
C LEU A 11 -7.83 -9.64 -10.28
N GLU A 12 -7.32 -10.77 -9.78
CA GLU A 12 -7.27 -12.05 -10.50
C GLU A 12 -8.66 -12.50 -10.94
N GLN A 13 -9.65 -12.43 -10.06
CA GLN A 13 -11.02 -12.82 -10.38
C GLN A 13 -11.59 -12.00 -11.55
N ILE A 14 -11.45 -10.68 -11.51
CA ILE A 14 -11.99 -9.78 -12.55
C ILE A 14 -11.37 -10.08 -13.93
N TYR A 15 -10.05 -10.27 -13.95
CA TYR A 15 -9.34 -10.57 -15.18
C TYR A 15 -9.67 -11.97 -15.71
N ARG A 16 -9.74 -12.99 -14.84
CA ARG A 16 -10.16 -14.34 -15.23
C ARG A 16 -11.55 -14.35 -15.85
N GLU A 17 -12.53 -13.73 -15.20
CA GLU A 17 -13.90 -13.66 -15.72
C GLU A 17 -13.98 -12.95 -17.08
N SER A 18 -13.17 -11.90 -17.26
CA SER A 18 -13.10 -11.15 -18.52
C SER A 18 -12.40 -11.94 -19.62
N TYR A 19 -11.37 -12.69 -19.26
CA TYR A 19 -10.63 -13.55 -20.16
C TYR A 19 -11.48 -14.73 -20.64
N ASP A 20 -12.20 -15.38 -19.73
CA ASP A 20 -13.11 -16.47 -20.07
C ASP A 20 -14.19 -16.00 -21.06
N LYS A 21 -14.76 -14.82 -20.84
CA LYS A 21 -15.70 -14.19 -21.80
C LYS A 21 -15.06 -13.91 -23.16
N ALA A 22 -13.82 -13.44 -23.19
CA ALA A 22 -13.09 -13.18 -24.43
C ALA A 22 -12.77 -14.48 -25.18
N ARG A 23 -12.42 -15.54 -24.45
CA ARG A 23 -12.16 -16.88 -24.95
C ARG A 23 -13.40 -17.51 -25.57
N GLU A 24 -14.54 -17.42 -24.87
CA GLU A 24 -15.85 -17.88 -25.38
C GLU A 24 -16.27 -17.13 -26.65
N ALA A 25 -15.91 -15.85 -26.77
CA ALA A 25 -16.14 -15.04 -27.95
C ALA A 25 -15.10 -15.25 -29.07
N GLY A 26 -14.08 -16.10 -28.88
CA GLY A 26 -13.02 -16.34 -29.86
C GLY A 26 -12.14 -15.12 -30.15
N SER A 27 -12.04 -14.18 -29.21
CA SER A 27 -11.35 -12.90 -29.42
C SER A 27 -9.91 -12.93 -28.91
N GLU A 28 -8.99 -13.44 -29.72
CA GLU A 28 -7.56 -13.56 -29.37
C GLU A 28 -6.90 -12.21 -29.06
N THR A 29 -7.20 -11.15 -29.82
CA THR A 29 -6.69 -9.80 -29.53
C THR A 29 -7.09 -9.34 -28.13
N ARG A 30 -8.36 -9.55 -27.76
CA ARG A 30 -8.87 -9.15 -26.45
C ARG A 30 -8.26 -9.97 -25.32
N MET A 31 -7.97 -11.25 -25.56
CA MET A 31 -7.25 -12.09 -24.61
C MET A 31 -5.84 -11.54 -24.36
N GLY A 32 -5.11 -11.20 -25.42
CA GLY A 32 -3.77 -10.61 -25.30
C GLY A 32 -3.76 -9.23 -24.62
N ASP A 33 -4.75 -8.38 -24.90
CA ASP A 33 -4.91 -7.09 -24.23
C ASP A 33 -5.18 -7.26 -22.73
N LEU A 34 -6.01 -8.23 -22.36
CA LEU A 34 -6.31 -8.55 -20.96
C LEU A 34 -5.08 -9.09 -20.22
N ASP A 35 -4.29 -9.96 -20.84
CA ASP A 35 -3.05 -10.48 -20.25
C ASP A 35 -2.04 -9.35 -20.00
N ASN A 36 -1.83 -8.49 -20.99
CA ASN A 36 -0.94 -7.34 -20.86
C ASN A 36 -1.41 -6.37 -19.77
N ALA A 37 -2.71 -6.10 -19.70
CA ALA A 37 -3.28 -5.22 -18.70
C ALA A 37 -3.19 -5.82 -17.29
N PHE A 38 -3.42 -7.13 -17.13
CA PHE A 38 -3.24 -7.83 -15.86
C PHE A 38 -1.81 -7.72 -15.36
N MET A 39 -0.81 -7.98 -16.23
CA MET A 39 0.60 -7.87 -15.87
C MET A 39 0.97 -6.45 -15.43
N ARG A 40 0.50 -5.44 -16.17
CA ARG A 40 0.75 -4.03 -15.83
C ARG A 40 0.14 -3.66 -14.47
N ASP A 41 -1.10 -4.07 -14.24
CA ASP A 41 -1.83 -3.70 -13.03
C ASP A 41 -1.28 -4.45 -11.79
N GLN A 42 -0.83 -5.69 -11.96
CA GLN A 42 -0.09 -6.46 -10.95
C GLN A 42 1.20 -5.74 -10.54
N LEU A 43 2.03 -5.34 -11.51
CA LEU A 43 3.27 -4.60 -11.25
C LEU A 43 3.00 -3.27 -10.53
N MET A 44 1.96 -2.54 -10.96
CA MET A 44 1.58 -1.28 -10.32
C MET A 44 1.13 -1.49 -8.87
N LEU A 45 0.39 -2.56 -8.59
CA LEU A 45 -0.02 -2.90 -7.23
C LEU A 45 1.19 -3.25 -6.35
N GLU A 46 2.16 -4.01 -6.87
CA GLU A 46 3.40 -4.32 -6.17
C GLU A 46 4.16 -3.04 -5.78
N ILE A 47 4.34 -2.12 -6.72
CA ILE A 47 4.98 -0.81 -6.46
C ILE A 47 4.22 -0.03 -5.38
N LEU A 48 2.88 0.01 -5.43
CA LEU A 48 2.08 0.71 -4.43
C LEU A 48 2.17 0.06 -3.04
N LEU A 49 2.28 -1.28 -2.99
CA LEU A 49 2.48 -2.01 -1.74
C LEU A 49 3.87 -1.73 -1.17
N ASP A 50 4.90 -1.70 -2.00
CA ASP A 50 6.27 -1.35 -1.59
C ASP A 50 6.31 0.09 -1.03
N ILE A 51 5.69 1.04 -1.72
CA ILE A 51 5.57 2.43 -1.25
C ILE A 51 4.86 2.49 0.09
N ARG A 52 3.73 1.79 0.23
CA ARG A 52 2.98 1.76 1.50
C ARG A 52 3.84 1.19 2.63
N ASP A 53 4.58 0.12 2.36
CA ASP A 53 5.44 -0.51 3.35
C ASP A 53 6.63 0.41 3.71
N LEU A 54 7.18 1.17 2.77
CA LEU A 54 8.16 2.24 3.04
C LEU A 54 7.61 3.32 4.01
N PHE A 55 6.36 3.74 3.81
CA PHE A 55 5.71 4.74 4.69
C PHE A 55 5.23 4.17 6.03
N ALA A 56 4.91 2.87 6.09
CA ALA A 56 4.51 2.20 7.34
C ALA A 56 5.68 2.12 8.35
N VAL A 57 6.93 2.23 7.89
CA VAL A 57 8.14 2.24 8.72
C VAL A 57 8.49 3.66 9.21
N ALA A 58 7.62 4.66 9.02
CA ALA A 58 7.78 5.94 9.70
C ALA A 58 7.94 5.67 11.21
N PRO A 59 9.04 6.12 11.85
CA PRO A 59 9.24 5.86 13.27
C PRO A 59 8.01 6.36 14.00
N ALA A 60 7.43 5.52 14.85
CA ALA A 60 6.46 5.96 15.83
C ALA A 60 6.99 7.28 16.40
N ALA A 61 6.23 8.37 16.20
CA ALA A 61 6.64 9.67 16.69
C ALA A 61 7.08 9.47 18.14
N PRO A 62 8.32 9.82 18.52
CA PRO A 62 8.78 9.58 19.88
C PRO A 62 7.77 10.25 20.80
N ASP A 63 7.17 9.47 21.71
CA ASP A 63 6.10 9.88 22.60
C ASP A 63 6.23 11.36 22.96
N ALA A 64 5.45 12.20 22.28
CA ALA A 64 5.45 13.65 22.48
C ALA A 64 4.79 14.03 23.82
N GLY A 65 4.63 13.07 24.73
CA GLY A 65 4.03 13.24 26.05
C GLY A 65 5.02 13.64 27.14
N ALA A 66 6.33 13.40 26.98
CA ALA A 66 7.31 13.68 28.03
C ALA A 66 8.37 14.74 27.66
N SER A 67 8.69 14.95 26.38
CA SER A 67 10.06 15.38 26.07
C SER A 67 10.34 16.87 25.81
N ALA A 68 9.35 17.77 25.89
CA ALA A 68 9.57 19.21 25.69
C ALA A 68 9.27 20.04 26.96
N LEU A 69 8.08 19.88 27.54
CA LEU A 69 7.66 20.62 28.73
C LEU A 69 8.46 20.22 29.97
N GLN A 70 8.74 18.92 30.17
CA GLN A 70 9.57 18.47 31.30
C GLN A 70 11.02 18.95 31.18
N LYS A 71 11.55 19.05 29.95
CA LYS A 71 12.89 19.61 29.70
C LYS A 71 12.92 21.10 30.04
N LEU A 72 11.89 21.84 29.64
CA LEU A 72 11.71 23.26 29.99
C LEU A 72 11.56 23.47 31.51
N GLU A 73 10.81 22.63 32.21
CA GLU A 73 10.70 22.70 33.68
C GLU A 73 12.02 22.40 34.39
N THR A 74 12.79 21.44 33.87
CA THR A 74 14.11 21.11 34.40
C THR A 74 15.07 22.29 34.25
N LEU A 75 15.09 22.92 33.07
CA LEU A 75 15.89 24.12 32.82
C LEU A 75 15.44 25.29 33.72
N ARG A 76 14.13 25.49 33.89
CA ARG A 76 13.61 26.53 34.78
C ARG A 76 14.01 26.31 36.24
N ARG A 77 14.04 25.06 36.71
CA ARG A 77 14.44 24.72 38.08
C ARG A 77 15.93 24.97 38.32
N ILE A 78 16.77 24.71 37.32
CA ILE A 78 18.21 24.97 37.38
C ILE A 78 18.50 26.48 37.35
N ALA A 79 17.80 27.24 36.50
CA ALA A 79 17.98 28.70 36.39
C ALA A 79 17.43 29.50 37.58
N ARG A 80 16.68 28.87 38.49
CA ARG A 80 16.11 29.51 39.69
C ARG A 80 16.92 29.23 40.97
N ARG A 81 18.06 28.54 40.85
CA ARG A 81 19.04 28.33 41.92
C ARG A 81 20.13 29.39 41.88
#